data_AF-A0A0S9MTI5-F1
#
_entry.id   AF-A0A0S9MTI5-F1
#
_cell.length_a   1.000
_cell.length_b   1.000
_cell.length_c   1.000
_cell.angle_alpha   90.00
_cell.angle_beta   90.00
_cell.angle_gamma   90.00
#
_symmetry.space_group_name_H-M   'P 1'
#
loop_
_entity.id
_entity.type
_entity.pdbx_description
1 polymer ?
#
loop_
_entity_poly.entity_id
_entity_poly.type
_entity_poly.pdbx_seq_one_letter_code
_entity_poly.pdbx_strand_id
1 'polypeptide(L)'
;MQKGIVIAVAATAGRLVLEIEGGRCAILQFIKGASVRAGDVLAGKFFNVGGARLQHLDGQAVVCAMLGFRSREKALRMLGQG
;
A
#
# COMPACT_ATOMS: atom_id res chain seq x y z
N MET A 1 -15.56 -2.71 2.16
CA MET A 1 -14.10 -2.96 2.20
C MET A 1 -13.49 -2.09 1.11
N GLN A 2 -12.38 -1.38 1.38
CA GLN A 2 -11.71 -0.61 0.35
C GLN A 2 -10.73 -1.51 -0.40
N LYS A 3 -10.58 -1.27 -1.70
CA LYS A 3 -9.59 -1.93 -2.56
C LYS A 3 -8.64 -0.89 -3.11
N GLY A 4 -7.41 -1.31 -3.37
CA GLY A 4 -6.45 -0.49 -4.09
C GLY A 4 -5.46 -1.35 -4.86
N ILE A 5 -4.82 -0.72 -5.83
CA ILE A 5 -3.80 -1.34 -6.67
C ILE A 5 -2.44 -0.88 -6.17
N VAL A 6 -1.51 -1.80 -6.00
CA VAL A 6 -0.12 -1.47 -5.68
C VAL A 6 0.50 -0.86 -6.93
N ILE A 7 0.87 0.41 -6.88
CA ILE A 7 1.47 1.11 -8.03
C ILE A 7 2.99 1.18 -7.93
N ALA A 8 3.53 1.00 -6.73
CA ALA A 8 4.97 1.07 -6.46
C ALA A 8 5.34 0.27 -5.22
N VAL A 9 6.51 -0.36 -5.23
CA VAL A 9 7.09 -1.09 -4.09
C VAL A 9 8.56 -0.74 -3.97
N ALA A 10 8.95 -0.23 -2.81
CA ALA A 10 10.35 -0.05 -2.40
C ALA A 10 10.71 -1.16 -1.41
N ALA A 11 11.12 -2.32 -1.94
CA ALA A 11 11.40 -3.52 -1.16
C ALA A 11 12.50 -3.32 -0.11
N THR A 12 13.55 -2.55 -0.44
CA THR A 12 14.66 -2.23 0.47
C THR A 12 14.22 -1.41 1.69
N ALA A 13 13.24 -0.52 1.50
CA ALA A 13 12.66 0.29 2.58
C ALA A 13 11.45 -0.39 3.25
N GLY A 14 11.02 -1.55 2.75
CA GLY A 14 9.78 -2.20 3.16
C GLY A 14 8.56 -1.30 2.98
N ARG A 15 8.49 -0.50 1.90
CA ARG A 15 7.38 0.43 1.64
C ARG A 15 6.68 0.12 0.34
N LEU A 16 5.40 0.42 0.26
CA LEU A 16 4.59 0.30 -0.95
C LEU A 16 3.59 1.44 -1.02
N VAL A 17 3.19 1.77 -2.24
CA VAL A 17 2.13 2.75 -2.52
C VAL A 17 0.94 2.01 -3.09
N LEU A 18 -0.19 2.24 -2.47
CA LEU A 18 -1.47 1.72 -2.91
C LEU A 18 -2.34 2.86 -3.42
N GLU A 19 -2.71 2.81 -4.69
CA GLU A 19 -3.71 3.71 -5.26
C GLU A 19 -5.11 3.16 -4.93
N ILE A 20 -5.88 3.92 -4.17
CA ILE A 20 -7.26 3.58 -3.82
C ILE A 20 -8.25 4.35 -4.70
N GLU A 21 -9.51 3.92 -4.70
CA GLU A 21 -10.58 4.61 -5.43
C GLU A 21 -10.61 6.12 -5.14
N GLY A 22 -10.78 6.91 -6.20
CA GLY A 22 -10.73 8.37 -6.14
C GLY A 22 -9.32 8.97 -6.31
N GLY A 23 -8.34 8.19 -6.77
CA GLY A 23 -7.00 8.67 -7.15
C GLY A 23 -6.09 9.06 -5.98
N ARG A 24 -6.49 8.73 -4.74
CA ARG A 24 -5.67 8.94 -3.55
C ARG A 24 -4.68 7.80 -3.41
N CYS A 25 -3.45 8.12 -3.02
CA CYS A 25 -2.41 7.13 -2.78
C CYS A 25 -2.16 6.98 -1.28
N ALA A 26 -2.32 5.76 -0.76
CA ALA A 26 -1.92 5.39 0.58
C ALA A 26 -0.46 4.93 0.57
N ILE A 27 0.37 5.52 1.44
CA ILE A 27 1.74 5.06 1.66
C ILE A 27 1.71 4.08 2.82
N LEU A 28 2.20 2.87 2.57
CA LEU A 28 2.15 1.76 3.49
C LEU A 28 3.57 1.25 3.75
N GLN A 29 3.88 0.95 5.02
CA GLN A 29 5.10 0.26 5.40
C GLN A 29 4.76 -1.20 5.69
N PHE A 30 5.34 -2.11 4.92
CA PHE A 30 5.18 -3.54 5.09
C PHE A 30 5.76 -3.99 6.44
N ILE A 31 4.95 -4.73 7.20
CA ILE A 31 5.36 -5.31 8.48
C ILE A 31 5.52 -6.83 8.33
N LYS A 32 4.49 -7.52 7.85
CA LYS A 32 4.53 -8.96 7.57
C LYS A 32 3.46 -9.38 6.57
N GLY A 33 3.62 -10.54 5.95
CA GLY A 33 2.60 -11.17 5.10
C GLY A 33 3.13 -11.57 3.74
N ALA A 34 2.23 -11.68 2.76
CA ALA A 34 2.61 -11.98 1.38
C ALA A 34 3.52 -10.90 0.80
N SER A 35 4.46 -11.33 -0.04
CA SER A 35 5.22 -10.41 -0.89
C SER A 35 4.26 -9.77 -1.89
N VAL A 36 4.39 -8.46 -2.09
CA VAL A 36 3.56 -7.70 -3.03
C VAL A 36 4.42 -7.02 -4.08
N ARG A 37 3.84 -6.81 -5.25
CA ARG A 37 4.46 -6.22 -6.44
C ARG A 37 3.53 -5.15 -7.02
N ALA A 38 4.10 -4.28 -7.84
CA ALA A 38 3.28 -3.35 -8.61
C ALA A 38 2.34 -4.13 -9.54
N GLY A 39 1.06 -3.73 -9.58
CA GLY A 39 -0.02 -4.43 -10.26
C GLY A 39 -0.90 -5.27 -9.33
N ASP A 40 -0.41 -5.66 -8.14
CA ASP A 40 -1.19 -6.46 -7.20
C ASP A 40 -2.37 -5.66 -6.64
N VAL A 41 -3.49 -6.34 -6.45
CA VAL A 41 -4.70 -5.76 -5.85
C VAL A 41 -4.79 -6.17 -4.40
N LEU A 42 -4.86 -5.19 -3.51
CA LEU A 42 -5.05 -5.39 -2.08
C LEU A 42 -6.43 -4.88 -1.64
N ALA A 43 -7.14 -5.70 -0.89
CA ALA A 43 -8.46 -5.40 -0.34
C ALA A 43 -8.42 -5.42 1.19
N GLY A 44 -9.03 -4.45 1.86
CA GLY A 44 -9.12 -4.48 3.31
C GLY A 44 -9.69 -3.22 3.95
N LYS A 45 -9.38 -3.06 5.23
CA LYS A 45 -9.68 -1.84 6.00
C LYS A 45 -8.37 -1.07 6.22
N PHE A 46 -8.37 0.17 5.74
CA PHE A 46 -7.35 1.14 6.09
C PHE A 46 -7.74 1.81 7.40
N PHE A 47 -6.85 1.78 8.38
CA PHE A 47 -7.01 2.52 9.62
C PHE A 47 -6.15 3.78 9.50
N ASN A 48 -6.76 4.96 9.66
CA ASN A 48 -6.12 6.27 9.45
C ASN A 48 -4.87 6.46 10.32
N VAL A 49 -4.79 5.77 11.46
CA VAL A 49 -3.65 5.79 12.40
C VAL A 49 -3.43 4.37 12.91
N GLY A 50 -2.19 3.88 12.85
CA GLY A 50 -1.82 2.53 13.28
C GLY A 50 -1.48 1.62 12.09
N GLY A 51 -2.30 0.58 11.87
CA GLY A 51 -2.03 -0.46 10.89
C GLY A 51 -3.17 -0.68 9.89
N ALA A 52 -2.83 -0.92 8.63
CA ALA A 52 -3.74 -1.47 7.63
C ALA A 52 -3.59 -3.00 7.57
N ARG A 53 -4.70 -3.72 7.74
CA ARG A 53 -4.76 -5.16 7.45
C ARG A 53 -5.43 -5.33 6.10
N LEU A 54 -4.60 -5.67 5.12
CA LEU A 54 -4.99 -5.89 3.74
C LEU A 54 -4.92 -7.38 3.41
N GLN A 55 -5.58 -7.76 2.34
CA GLN A 55 -5.62 -9.12 1.83
C GLN A 55 -5.35 -9.06 0.33
N HIS A 56 -4.42 -9.89 -0.13
CA HIS A 56 -4.18 -10.15 -1.54
C HIS A 56 -5.35 -10.92 -2.16
N LEU A 57 -5.56 -10.83 -3.47
CA LEU A 57 -6.65 -11.58 -4.13
C LEU A 57 -6.52 -13.10 -3.96
N ASP A 58 -5.30 -13.62 -3.83
CA ASP A 58 -5.00 -15.03 -3.49
C ASP A 58 -5.35 -15.41 -2.03
N GLY A 59 -6.02 -14.54 -1.28
CA GLY A 59 -6.47 -14.80 0.10
C GLY A 59 -5.40 -14.58 1.17
N GLN A 60 -4.15 -14.34 0.78
CA GLN A 60 -3.05 -14.10 1.73
C GLN A 60 -3.17 -12.73 2.42
N ALA A 61 -2.91 -12.69 3.72
CA ALA A 61 -2.93 -11.44 4.49
C ALA A 61 -1.63 -10.65 4.32
N VAL A 62 -1.76 -9.32 4.25
CA VAL A 62 -0.68 -8.34 4.22
C VAL A 62 -0.91 -7.34 5.35
N VAL A 63 0.02 -7.26 6.28
CA VAL A 63 -0.02 -6.33 7.41
C VAL A 63 0.93 -5.18 7.14
N CYS A 64 0.38 -3.98 7.11
CA CYS A 64 1.14 -2.75 6.88
C CYS A 64 0.86 -1.72 7.98
N ALA A 65 1.81 -0.82 8.25
CA ALA A 65 1.53 0.45 8.91
C ALA A 65 1.12 1.49 7.86
N MET A 66 0.15 2.34 8.18
CA MET A 66 -0.23 3.46 7.31
C MET A 66 0.59 4.71 7.67
N LEU A 67 1.31 5.25 6.68
CA LEU A 67 2.06 6.51 6.81
C LEU A 67 1.23 7.73 6.37
N GLY A 68 0.06 7.48 5.76
CA GLY A 68 -0.94 8.49 5.39
C GLY A 68 -1.26 8.53 3.90
N PHE A 69 -2.19 9.40 3.54
CA PHE A 69 -2.60 9.64 2.15
C PHE A 69 -1.84 10.80 1.51
N ARG A 70 -1.46 10.64 0.25
CA ARG A 70 -0.78 11.67 -0.56
C ARG A 70 -1.28 11.61 -2.01
N SER A 71 -0.96 12.65 -2.79
CA SER A 71 -1.05 12.60 -4.25
C SER A 71 -0.04 11.59 -4.80
N ARG A 72 -0.35 11.02 -5.97
CA ARG A 72 0.47 10.00 -6.64
C ARG A 72 1.94 10.40 -6.78
N GLU A 73 2.22 11.58 -7.32
CA GLU A 73 3.59 12.09 -7.50
C GLU A 73 4.37 12.14 -6.19
N LYS A 74 3.75 12.67 -5.13
CA LYS A 74 4.39 12.78 -3.81
C LYS A 74 4.62 11.40 -3.17
N ALA A 75 3.71 10.46 -3.38
CA ALA A 75 3.85 9.09 -2.90
C ALA A 75 5.02 8.37 -3.60
N LEU A 76 5.12 8.46 -4.93
CA LEU A 76 6.21 7.87 -5.70
C LEU A 76 7.57 8.48 -5.35
N ARG A 77 7.63 9.81 -5.20
CA ARG A 77 8.85 10.51 -4.75
C ARG A 77 9.30 10.05 -3.36
N MET A 78 8.36 9.78 -2.44
CA MET A 78 8.69 9.26 -1.10
C MET A 78 9.21 7.82 -1.11
N LEU A 79 8.98 7.07 -2.19
CA LEU A 79 9.58 5.75 -2.42
C LEU A 79 10.93 5.83 -3.15
N GLY A 80 11.38 7.03 -3.54
CA GLY A 80 12.55 7.22 -4.39
C GLY A 80 12.32 6.76 -5.84
N GLN A 81 11.06 6.68 -6.28
CA GLN A 81 10.66 6.28 -7.64
C GLN A 81 10.21 7.47 -8.48
N GLY A 82 10.89 8.62 -8.34
CA GLY A 82 10.58 9.87 -9.06
C GLY A 82 11.80 10.43 -9.77
#